data_AF-A0A158L0Q2-F1
#
_entry.id   AF-A0A158L0Q2-F1
#
_cell.length_a   1.000
_cell.length_b   1.000
_cell.length_c   1.000
_cell.angle_alpha   90.00
_cell.angle_beta   90.00
_cell.angle_gamma   90.00
#
_symmetry.space_group_name_H-M   'P 1'
#
loop_
_entity.id
_entity.type
_entity.pdbx_description
1 polymer ?
#
loop_
_entity_poly.entity_id
_entity_poly.type
_entity_poly.pdbx_seq_one_letter_code
_entity_poly.pdbx_strand_id
1 'polypeptide(L)'
;MRIEAAMLAGTHWLNAILHRRAVTQPGNDVFHTYLLTVNEYRRLCVADEEMVLALSEIEDLRPPYVRGNHEGAQAAADRANALLAAIRKKATSHE
;
A
#
# COMPACT_ATOMS: atom_id res chain seq x y z
N MET A 1 -11.14 -6.87 -9.88
CA MET A 1 -10.07 -6.02 -10.50
C MET A 1 -9.72 -4.77 -9.69
N ARG A 2 -10.67 -4.01 -9.12
CA ARG A 2 -10.39 -2.74 -8.39
C ARG A 2 -9.39 -2.85 -7.22
N ILE A 3 -9.49 -3.91 -6.40
CA ILE A 3 -8.56 -4.12 -5.26
C ILE A 3 -7.12 -4.34 -5.76
N GLU A 4 -6.92 -5.19 -6.77
CA GLU A 4 -5.59 -5.42 -7.37
C GLU A 4 -5.03 -4.14 -8.04
N ALA A 5 -5.88 -3.36 -8.71
CA ALA A 5 -5.45 -2.08 -9.27
C ALA A 5 -5.02 -1.09 -8.17
N ALA A 6 -5.75 -1.06 -7.05
CA ALA A 6 -5.39 -0.25 -5.89
C ALA A 6 -4.07 -0.71 -5.25
N MET A 7 -3.84 -2.03 -5.18
CA MET A 7 -2.57 -2.58 -4.70
C MET A 7 -1.40 -2.11 -5.55
N LEU A 8 -1.47 -2.32 -6.87
CA LEU A 8 -0.39 -1.94 -7.80
C LEU A 8 -0.11 -0.43 -7.76
N ALA A 9 -1.16 0.40 -7.88
CA ALA A 9 -1.00 1.85 -7.84
C ALA A 9 -0.51 2.33 -6.47
N GLY A 10 -1.00 1.75 -5.38
CA GLY A 10 -0.60 2.08 -4.01
C GLY A 10 0.89 1.79 -3.78
N THR A 11 1.39 0.63 -4.21
CA THR A 11 2.81 0.27 -4.15
C THR A 11 3.67 1.28 -4.90
N HIS A 12 3.28 1.69 -6.11
CA HIS A 12 4.04 2.69 -6.87
C HIS A 12 4.10 4.04 -6.15
N TRP A 13 3.00 4.51 -5.56
CA TRP A 13 3.00 5.76 -4.80
C TRP A 13 3.86 5.67 -3.53
N LEU A 14 3.81 4.54 -2.82
CA LEU A 14 4.65 4.30 -1.65
C LEU A 14 6.14 4.30 -2.03
N ASN A 15 6.54 3.55 -3.06
CA ASN A 15 7.94 3.53 -3.49
C ASN A 15 8.40 4.92 -3.93
N ALA A 16 7.59 5.64 -4.70
CA ALA A 16 7.93 6.99 -5.15
C ALA A 16 8.25 7.94 -3.98
N ILE A 17 7.46 7.91 -2.90
CA ILE A 17 7.72 8.77 -1.73
C ILE A 17 8.91 8.26 -0.90
N LEU A 18 9.06 6.95 -0.71
CA LEU A 18 10.17 6.37 0.04
C LEU A 18 11.51 6.67 -0.63
N HIS A 19 11.58 6.58 -1.96
CA HIS A 19 12.76 6.99 -2.73
C HIS A 19 13.01 8.49 -2.65
N ARG A 20 11.97 9.32 -2.80
CA ARG A 20 12.11 10.79 -2.68
C ARG A 20 12.66 11.20 -1.32
N ARG A 21 12.27 10.50 -0.25
CA ARG A 21 12.73 10.72 1.13
C ARG A 21 14.03 9.98 1.47
N ALA A 22 14.66 9.31 0.50
CA ALA A 22 15.86 8.49 0.67
C ALA A 22 15.73 7.38 1.74
N VAL A 23 14.51 6.95 2.04
CA VAL A 23 14.22 5.83 2.95
C VAL A 23 14.60 4.50 2.29
N THR A 24 14.37 4.40 0.97
CA THR A 24 14.79 3.28 0.13
C THR A 24 15.68 3.77 -1.00
N GLN A 25 16.70 2.98 -1.35
CA GLN A 25 17.60 3.27 -2.46
C GLN A 25 16.93 2.96 -3.80
N PRO A 26 17.33 3.60 -4.91
CA PRO A 26 16.91 3.19 -6.24
C PRO A 26 17.18 1.69 -6.46
N GLY A 27 16.18 0.94 -6.92
CA GLY A 27 16.25 -0.51 -7.11
C GLY A 27 15.86 -1.36 -5.89
N ASN A 28 15.60 -0.73 -4.73
CA ASN A 28 15.08 -1.39 -3.53
C ASN A 28 13.61 -1.00 -3.30
N ASP A 29 12.76 -1.50 -4.18
CA ASP A 29 11.32 -1.27 -4.15
C ASP A 29 10.61 -2.21 -3.17
N VAL A 30 9.59 -1.70 -2.49
CA VAL A 30 8.60 -2.55 -1.83
C VAL A 30 7.73 -3.17 -2.91
N PHE A 31 7.53 -4.48 -2.86
CA PHE A 31 6.59 -5.19 -3.74
C PHE A 31 5.27 -5.50 -3.03
N HIS A 32 5.41 -6.09 -1.85
CA HIS A 32 4.33 -6.58 -0.99
C HIS A 32 4.73 -6.35 0.45
N THR A 33 3.82 -5.85 1.27
CA THR A 33 4.08 -5.62 2.70
C THR A 33 4.25 -6.93 3.46
N TYR A 34 3.63 -8.03 3.01
CA TYR A 34 3.82 -9.36 3.61
C TYR A 34 5.19 -10.00 3.34
N LEU A 35 5.90 -9.54 2.31
CA LEU A 35 7.24 -10.04 1.98
C LEU A 35 8.34 -9.28 2.74
N LEU A 36 7.98 -8.20 3.43
CA LEU A 36 8.92 -7.46 4.25
C LEU A 36 9.28 -8.26 5.49
N THR A 37 10.57 -8.24 5.85
CA THR A 37 10.96 -8.68 7.19
C THR A 37 10.31 -7.75 8.23
N VAL A 38 10.08 -8.25 9.45
CA VAL A 38 9.48 -7.44 10.54
C VAL A 38 10.28 -6.16 10.78
N ASN A 39 11.61 -6.23 10.71
CA ASN A 39 12.47 -5.07 10.90
C ASN A 39 12.32 -4.06 9.76
N GLU A 40 12.19 -4.52 8.52
CA GLU A 40 11.98 -3.64 7.39
C GLU A 40 10.60 -2.99 7.42
N TYR A 41 9.55 -3.77 7.72
CA TYR A 41 8.21 -3.23 7.92
C TYR A 41 8.19 -2.11 8.96
N ARG A 42 8.77 -2.36 10.14
CA ARG A 42 8.87 -1.35 11.22
C ARG A 42 9.68 -0.13 10.80
N ARG A 43 10.80 -0.32 10.09
CA ARG A 43 11.62 0.77 9.56
C ARG A 43 10.83 1.65 8.61
N LEU A 44 10.01 1.07 7.74
CA LEU A 44 9.15 1.82 6.83
C LEU A 44 8.01 2.52 7.57
N CYS A 45 7.41 1.90 8.59
CA CYS A 45 6.41 2.57 9.43
C CYS A 45 6.99 3.79 10.17
N VAL A 46 8.25 3.73 10.63
CA VAL A 46 8.92 4.90 11.21
C VAL A 46 9.03 6.05 10.20
N ALA A 47 9.18 5.73 8.91
CA ALA A 47 9.28 6.73 7.85
C ALA A 47 7.92 7.29 7.40
N ASP A 48 6.90 6.43 7.28
CA ASP A 48 5.52 6.84 7.00
C ASP A 48 4.50 5.74 7.40
N GLU A 49 4.13 5.71 8.67
CA GLU A 49 3.22 4.70 9.23
C GLU A 49 1.89 4.65 8.49
N GLU A 50 1.29 5.81 8.24
CA GLU A 50 -0.02 5.91 7.60
C GLU A 50 -0.03 5.28 6.19
N MET A 51 0.97 5.58 5.36
CA MET A 51 1.03 5.01 4.01
C MET A 51 1.34 3.51 4.01
N VAL A 52 2.22 3.06 4.91
CA VAL A 52 2.56 1.64 5.02
C VAL A 52 1.36 0.83 5.51
N LEU A 53 0.65 1.30 6.54
CA LEU A 53 -0.57 0.66 7.05
C LEU A 53 -1.68 0.65 6.00
N ALA A 54 -1.87 1.75 5.26
CA ALA A 54 -2.87 1.82 4.21
C ALA A 54 -2.59 0.81 3.08
N LEU A 55 -1.32 0.64 2.69
CA LEU A 55 -0.95 -0.36 1.68
C LEU A 55 -1.12 -1.79 2.21
N SER A 56 -0.74 -2.06 3.46
CA SER A 56 -0.97 -3.35 4.11
C SER A 56 -2.45 -3.71 4.16
N GLU A 57 -3.32 -2.74 4.48
CA GLU A 57 -4.75 -3.00 4.51
C GLU A 57 -5.31 -3.29 3.10
N ILE A 58 -4.85 -2.60 2.05
CA ILE A 58 -5.22 -2.96 0.66
C ILE A 58 -4.79 -4.39 0.36
N GLU A 59 -3.62 -4.80 0.84
CA GLU A 59 -3.11 -6.14 0.66
C GLU A 59 -3.94 -7.21 1.39
N ASP A 60 -4.37 -6.92 2.63
CA ASP A 60 -5.26 -7.75 3.46
C ASP A 60 -6.63 -8.01 2.80
N LEU A 61 -7.10 -7.09 1.97
CA LEU A 61 -8.34 -7.27 1.23
C LEU A 61 -8.20 -8.28 0.07
N ARG A 62 -6.99 -8.59 -0.40
CA ARG A 62 -6.80 -9.42 -1.61
C ARG A 62 -7.17 -10.88 -1.40
N PRO A 63 -6.67 -11.60 -0.37
CA PRO A 63 -6.99 -13.01 -0.19
C PRO A 63 -8.50 -13.29 -0.11
N PRO A 64 -9.30 -12.64 0.75
CA PRO A 64 -10.73 -12.97 0.89
C PRO A 64 -11.57 -12.52 -0.31
N TYR A 65 -11.31 -11.34 -0.89
CA TYR A 65 -12.23 -10.73 -1.86
C TYR A 65 -11.80 -10.87 -3.32
N VAL A 66 -10.53 -11.15 -3.60
CA VAL A 66 -10.05 -11.35 -4.98
C VAL A 66 -9.88 -12.84 -5.30
N ARG A 67 -9.50 -13.66 -4.31
CA ARG A 67 -9.30 -15.11 -4.49
C ARG A 67 -10.33 -15.96 -3.75
N GLY A 68 -10.75 -15.52 -2.56
CA GLY A 68 -11.60 -16.29 -1.65
C GLY A 68 -13.12 -16.21 -1.92
N ASN A 69 -13.56 -15.35 -2.83
CA ASN A 69 -14.99 -15.15 -3.17
C ASN A 69 -15.87 -14.86 -1.94
N HIS A 70 -15.34 -14.17 -0.93
CA HIS A 70 -16.14 -13.72 0.22
C HIS A 70 -17.20 -12.71 -0.24
N GLU A 71 -18.35 -12.72 0.44
CA GLU A 71 -19.38 -11.69 0.27
C GLU A 71 -18.83 -10.30 0.62
N GLY A 72 -19.41 -9.25 0.04
CA GLY A 72 -18.99 -7.86 0.32
C GLY A 72 -17.80 -7.36 -0.51
N ALA A 73 -17.43 -8.05 -1.60
CA ALA A 73 -16.33 -7.64 -2.49
C ALA A 73 -16.46 -6.19 -3.03
N GLN A 74 -17.69 -5.68 -3.19
CA GLN A 74 -17.92 -4.30 -3.60
C GLN A 74 -17.49 -3.30 -2.50
N ALA A 75 -17.89 -3.53 -1.25
CA ALA A 75 -17.49 -2.69 -0.12
C ALA A 75 -15.97 -2.74 0.10
N ALA A 76 -15.36 -3.92 -0.05
CA ALA A 76 -13.91 -4.08 -0.01
C ALA A 76 -13.21 -3.28 -1.14
N ALA A 77 -13.76 -3.30 -2.36
CA ALA A 77 -13.24 -2.50 -3.46
C ALA A 77 -13.36 -0.99 -3.21
N ASP A 78 -14.44 -0.54 -2.59
CA ASP A 78 -14.63 0.87 -2.22
C ASP A 78 -13.63 1.28 -1.13
N ARG A 79 -13.40 0.41 -0.13
CA ARG A 79 -12.36 0.60 0.89
C ARG A 79 -10.97 0.70 0.27
N ALA A 80 -10.60 -0.21 -0.62
CA ALA A 80 -9.31 -0.19 -1.30
C ALA A 80 -9.07 1.12 -2.09
N ASN A 81 -10.11 1.66 -2.73
CA ASN A 81 -10.00 2.94 -3.43
C ASN A 81 -9.86 4.13 -2.47
N ALA A 82 -10.56 4.11 -1.34
CA ALA A 82 -10.41 5.14 -0.32
C ALA A 82 -8.98 5.16 0.26
N LEU A 83 -8.41 3.98 0.53
CA LEU A 83 -7.02 3.83 0.98
C LEU A 83 -6.04 4.32 -0.10
N LEU A 84 -6.23 3.93 -1.37
CA LEU A 84 -5.41 4.44 -2.47
C LEU A 84 -5.48 5.97 -2.58
N ALA A 85 -6.66 6.56 -2.41
CA ALA A 85 -6.83 8.01 -2.44
C ALA A 85 -6.05 8.69 -1.30
N ALA A 86 -6.04 8.10 -0.10
CA ALA A 86 -5.23 8.58 1.01
C ALA A 86 -3.72 8.50 0.71
N ILE A 87 -3.24 7.35 0.22
CA ILE A 87 -1.84 7.14 -0.20
C ILE A 87 -1.44 8.19 -1.25
N ARG A 88 -2.24 8.35 -2.30
CA ARG A 88 -1.97 9.32 -3.37
C ARG A 88 -1.97 10.76 -2.86
N LYS A 89 -2.96 11.13 -2.04
CA LYS A 89 -3.03 12.47 -1.45
C LYS A 89 -1.73 12.77 -0.71
N LYS A 90 -1.27 11.85 0.15
CA LYS A 90 -0.04 12.03 0.91
C LYS A 90 1.21 12.06 0.04
N ALA A 91 1.33 11.15 -0.94
CA ALA A 91 2.47 11.11 -1.86
C ALA A 91 2.61 12.38 -2.73
N THR A 92 1.50 13.09 -2.97
CA THR A 92 1.45 14.33 -3.75
C THR A 92 1.38 15.59 -2.90
N SER A 93 1.29 15.45 -1.58
CA SER A 93 1.35 16.58 -0.66
C SER A 93 2.78 17.10 -0.62
N HIS A 94 2.96 18.38 -0.95
CA HIS A 94 4.23 19.07 -0.77
C HIS A 94 4.34 19.51 0.69
N GLU A 95 4.92 18.66 1.53
CA GLU A 95 5.58 19.07 2.77
C GLU A 95 7.09 19.20 2.52
#